data_AF-A0A838QXJ3-F1
#
_entry.id   AF-A0A838QXJ3-F1
#
_cell.length_a   1.000
_cell.length_b   1.000
_cell.length_c   1.000
_cell.angle_alpha   90.00
_cell.angle_beta   90.00
_cell.angle_gamma   90.00
#
_symmetry.space_group_name_H-M   'P 1'
#
loop_
_entity.id
_entity.type
_entity.pdbx_description
1 polymer ?
#
loop_
_entity_poly.entity_id
_entity_poly.type
_entity_poly.pdbx_seq_one_letter_code
_entity_poly.pdbx_strand_id
1 'polypeptide(L)'
;MFRWLCHALVVLGVAAMTSGAAADHPPTIDHPRLYFTAAELPALRTLRQSGVHAQIWRNLTESADWCAQQPIRSEWIPTVADDPKFENLYDRFYGAMHDTAIVEHLAFASALSDPESDPYFEAARGYLLATARVWKSEAGNAPDASKAYAVLRVIKGLAV
;
A
#
# COMPACT_ATOMS: atom_id res chain seq x y z
N MET A 1 48.44 -53.76 6.22
CA MET A 1 48.83 -52.61 7.06
C MET A 1 48.02 -51.36 6.69
N PHE A 2 46.67 -51.43 6.72
CA PHE A 2 45.77 -50.30 6.40
C PHE A 2 44.38 -50.64 6.97
N ARG A 3 44.21 -50.52 8.30
CA ARG A 3 42.95 -50.93 8.97
C ARG A 3 42.54 -49.98 10.12
N TRP A 4 43.05 -48.76 10.14
CA TRP A 4 42.91 -47.82 11.26
C TRP A 4 42.62 -46.37 10.83
N LEU A 5 41.72 -46.17 9.86
CA LEU A 5 41.38 -44.81 9.38
C LEU A 5 39.88 -44.60 9.09
N CYS A 6 38.99 -45.39 9.72
CA CYS A 6 37.54 -45.27 9.53
C CYS A 6 36.74 -44.93 10.81
N HIS A 7 37.38 -44.62 11.94
CA HIS A 7 36.67 -44.39 13.21
C HIS A 7 36.65 -42.93 13.69
N ALA A 8 37.13 -41.97 12.90
CA ALA A 8 37.19 -40.55 13.29
C ALA A 8 36.04 -39.69 12.74
N LEU A 9 34.91 -40.29 12.34
CA LEU A 9 33.81 -39.58 11.66
C LEU A 9 32.40 -39.93 12.18
N VAL A 10 32.28 -40.35 13.44
CA VAL A 10 30.99 -40.80 14.02
C VAL A 10 30.61 -40.13 15.36
N VAL A 11 31.41 -39.20 15.90
CA VAL A 11 31.11 -38.56 17.22
C VAL A 11 30.87 -37.04 17.14
N LEU A 12 30.52 -36.52 15.96
CA LEU A 12 29.93 -35.19 15.80
C LEU A 12 28.50 -35.32 15.25
N GLY A 13 27.72 -36.21 15.87
CA GLY A 13 26.26 -36.11 15.88
C GLY A 13 25.86 -34.93 16.76
N VAL A 14 26.21 -33.72 16.32
CA VAL A 14 25.67 -32.48 16.86
C VAL A 14 24.18 -32.61 16.73
N ALA A 15 23.52 -32.51 17.88
CA ALA A 15 22.09 -32.40 18.05
C ALA A 15 21.54 -31.35 17.06
N ALA A 16 21.15 -31.81 15.88
CA ALA A 16 20.18 -31.14 15.04
C ALA A 16 18.81 -31.44 15.64
N MET A 17 18.62 -30.97 16.88
CA MET A 17 17.30 -30.56 17.35
C MET A 17 16.94 -29.35 16.50
N THR A 18 16.43 -29.60 15.30
CA THR A 18 15.57 -28.65 14.63
C THR A 18 14.31 -28.59 15.48
N SER A 19 14.37 -27.77 16.53
CA SER A 19 13.18 -27.07 17.02
C SER A 19 12.55 -26.47 15.78
N GLY A 20 11.53 -27.13 15.25
CA GLY A 20 10.52 -26.44 14.48
C GLY A 20 9.95 -25.42 15.44
N ALA A 21 10.51 -24.21 15.42
CA ALA A 21 9.80 -23.04 15.89
C ALA A 21 8.48 -23.13 15.14
N ALA A 22 7.42 -23.48 15.87
CA ALA A 22 6.08 -23.23 15.41
C ALA A 22 6.14 -21.81 14.86
N ALA A 23 5.82 -21.64 13.58
CA ALA A 23 5.70 -20.30 13.03
C ALA A 23 4.72 -19.59 13.96
N ASP A 24 5.24 -18.69 14.80
CA ASP A 24 4.43 -17.81 15.61
C ASP A 24 3.38 -17.27 14.65
N HIS A 25 2.10 -17.35 15.06
CA HIS A 25 1.03 -16.80 14.24
C HIS A 25 1.49 -15.43 13.75
N PRO A 26 1.42 -15.16 12.43
CA PRO A 26 1.80 -13.86 11.92
C PRO A 26 1.04 -12.85 12.79
N PRO A 27 1.74 -11.89 13.42
CA PRO A 27 1.11 -11.00 14.38
C PRO A 27 -0.14 -10.43 13.72
N THR A 28 -1.27 -10.45 14.43
CA THR A 28 -2.49 -9.82 13.93
C THR A 28 -2.14 -8.37 13.66
N ILE A 29 -2.09 -8.02 12.38
CA ILE A 29 -1.78 -6.66 11.97
C ILE A 29 -3.09 -5.89 12.06
N ASP A 30 -3.24 -5.11 13.13
CA ASP A 30 -4.35 -4.17 13.25
C ASP A 30 -4.12 -2.97 12.31
N HIS A 31 -5.18 -2.59 11.59
CA HIS A 31 -5.24 -1.42 10.73
C HIS A 31 -6.25 -0.42 11.29
N PRO A 32 -6.06 0.88 11.10
CA PRO A 32 -4.93 1.55 10.41
C PRO A 32 -3.66 1.61 11.29
N ARG A 33 -2.50 1.82 10.64
CA ARG A 33 -1.19 1.84 11.34
C ARG A 33 -0.12 2.74 10.73
N LEU A 34 -0.44 3.47 9.65
CA LEU A 34 0.54 4.30 8.95
C LEU A 34 0.57 5.74 9.48
N TYR A 35 -0.58 6.42 9.46
CA TYR A 35 -0.70 7.80 9.96
C TYR A 35 -1.27 7.89 11.37
N PHE A 36 -2.06 6.89 11.75
CA PHE A 36 -2.67 6.74 13.07
C PHE A 36 -3.02 5.26 13.27
N THR A 37 -3.25 4.91 14.53
CA THR A 37 -3.66 3.58 14.98
C THR A 37 -5.17 3.49 15.16
N ALA A 38 -5.71 2.26 15.20
CA ALA A 38 -7.12 2.03 15.54
C ALA A 38 -7.50 2.61 16.93
N ALA A 39 -6.57 2.66 17.87
CA ALA A 39 -6.80 3.21 19.21
C ALA A 39 -6.96 4.75 19.20
N GLU A 40 -6.35 5.44 18.24
CA GLU A 40 -6.41 6.90 18.13
C GLU A 40 -7.66 7.41 17.39
N LEU A 41 -8.29 6.54 16.58
CA LEU A 41 -9.43 6.90 15.73
C LEU A 41 -10.59 7.58 16.48
N PRO A 42 -11.07 7.07 17.64
CA PRO A 42 -12.18 7.73 18.35
C PRO A 42 -11.86 9.18 18.73
N ALA A 43 -10.65 9.45 19.21
CA ALA A 43 -10.21 10.79 19.59
C ALA A 43 -10.11 11.71 18.37
N LEU A 44 -9.53 11.23 17.26
CA LEU A 44 -9.45 11.99 16.01
C LEU A 44 -10.83 12.34 15.45
N ARG A 45 -11.79 11.40 15.53
CA ARG A 45 -13.19 11.62 15.13
C ARG A 45 -13.90 12.64 16.00
N THR A 46 -13.55 12.78 17.27
CA THR A 46 -14.08 13.86 18.13
C THR A 46 -13.45 15.21 17.76
N LEU A 47 -12.13 15.24 17.53
CA LEU A 47 -11.42 16.49 17.22
C LEU A 47 -11.99 17.21 16.00
N ARG A 48 -12.37 16.46 14.96
CA ARG A 48 -12.93 17.02 13.70
C ARG A 48 -14.24 17.80 13.88
N GLN A 49 -14.84 17.80 15.07
CA GLN A 49 -16.10 18.49 15.36
C GLN A 49 -15.90 19.93 15.86
N SER A 50 -14.68 20.39 16.14
CA SER A 50 -14.45 21.72 16.72
C SER A 50 -13.20 22.45 16.20
N GLY A 51 -13.23 23.78 16.31
CA GLY A 51 -12.07 24.65 16.06
C GLY A 51 -11.45 24.48 14.66
N VAL A 52 -10.12 24.55 14.60
CA VAL A 52 -9.35 24.40 13.35
C VAL A 52 -9.52 23.01 12.72
N HIS A 53 -9.73 21.97 13.53
CA HIS A 53 -9.91 20.60 13.04
C HIS A 53 -11.23 20.44 12.28
N ALA A 54 -12.30 21.13 12.67
CA ALA A 54 -13.54 21.16 11.90
C ALA A 54 -13.36 21.83 10.53
N GLN A 55 -12.53 22.87 10.45
CA GLN A 55 -12.21 23.50 9.16
C GLN A 55 -11.37 22.56 8.28
N ILE A 56 -10.35 21.91 8.84
CA ILE A 56 -9.54 20.91 8.12
C ILE A 56 -10.43 19.77 7.61
N TRP A 57 -11.33 19.27 8.46
CA TRP A 57 -12.26 18.20 8.11
C TRP A 57 -13.17 18.61 6.96
N ARG A 58 -13.79 19.79 7.01
CA ARG A 58 -14.62 20.31 5.93
C ARG A 58 -13.86 20.38 4.59
N ASN A 59 -12.63 20.90 4.61
CA ASN A 59 -11.82 20.98 3.40
C ASN A 59 -11.46 19.58 2.86
N LEU A 60 -11.15 18.65 3.77
CA LEU A 60 -10.86 17.26 3.42
C LEU A 60 -12.08 16.61 2.76
N THR A 61 -13.27 16.74 3.35
CA THR A 61 -14.50 16.15 2.83
C THR A 61 -14.94 16.78 1.52
N GLU A 62 -14.80 18.10 1.34
CA GLU A 62 -15.10 18.76 0.05
C GLU A 62 -14.22 18.21 -1.08
N SER A 63 -12.94 18.02 -0.80
CA SER A 63 -12.03 17.37 -1.76
C SER A 63 -12.34 15.89 -1.95
N ALA A 64 -12.80 15.18 -0.91
CA ALA A 64 -13.21 13.78 -1.00
C ALA A 64 -14.48 13.61 -1.85
N ASP A 65 -15.44 14.53 -1.72
CA ASP A 65 -16.66 14.58 -2.52
C ASP A 65 -16.33 14.76 -4.00
N TRP A 66 -15.35 15.62 -4.33
CA TRP A 66 -14.85 15.77 -5.68
C TRP A 66 -14.14 14.51 -6.17
N CYS A 67 -13.27 13.91 -5.35
CA CYS A 67 -12.55 12.67 -5.66
C CYS A 67 -13.51 11.51 -5.95
N ALA A 68 -14.60 11.38 -5.19
CA ALA A 68 -15.59 10.31 -5.35
C ALA A 68 -16.35 10.39 -6.69
N GLN A 69 -16.36 11.56 -7.34
CA GLN A 69 -17.00 11.79 -8.63
C GLN A 69 -16.05 11.62 -9.82
N GLN A 70 -14.76 11.44 -9.57
CA GLN A 70 -13.80 11.27 -10.65
C GLN A 70 -14.03 9.92 -11.36
N PRO A 71 -13.74 9.84 -12.67
CA PRO A 71 -13.82 8.57 -13.38
C PRO A 71 -12.69 7.65 -12.93
N ILE A 72 -13.03 6.39 -12.67
CA ILE A 72 -12.05 5.35 -12.39
C ILE A 72 -11.35 4.95 -13.70
N ARG A 73 -10.02 5.01 -13.72
CA ARG A 73 -9.21 4.51 -14.84
C ARG A 73 -9.43 3.01 -15.04
N SER A 74 -9.81 2.63 -16.26
CA SER A 74 -9.98 1.22 -16.64
C SER A 74 -8.79 0.64 -17.40
N GLU A 75 -7.93 1.50 -17.95
CA GLU A 75 -6.86 1.11 -18.88
C GLU A 75 -5.50 1.56 -18.38
N TRP A 76 -4.50 0.68 -18.53
CA TRP A 76 -3.10 0.96 -18.24
C TRP A 76 -2.47 1.77 -19.38
N ILE A 77 -1.57 2.68 -19.03
CA ILE A 77 -0.73 3.39 -20.00
C ILE A 77 0.50 2.52 -20.27
N PRO A 78 0.64 1.91 -21.46
CA PRO A 78 1.74 0.98 -21.73
C PRO A 78 3.08 1.71 -21.83
N THR A 79 4.17 0.98 -21.57
CA THR A 79 5.54 1.43 -21.85
C THR A 79 5.78 1.60 -23.34
N VAL A 80 6.43 2.71 -23.72
CA VAL A 80 6.96 2.93 -25.07
C VAL A 80 8.48 2.74 -25.05
N ALA A 81 9.02 1.99 -26.01
CA ALA A 81 10.45 1.66 -26.07
C ALA A 81 11.34 2.86 -26.45
N ASP A 82 10.84 3.74 -27.33
CA ASP A 82 11.51 4.96 -27.76
C ASP A 82 10.84 6.17 -27.09
N ASP A 83 11.34 6.53 -25.91
CA ASP A 83 10.83 7.67 -25.12
C ASP A 83 11.98 8.66 -24.80
N PRO A 84 12.56 9.32 -25.82
CA PRO A 84 13.79 10.10 -25.67
C PRO A 84 13.61 11.37 -24.83
N LYS A 85 12.37 11.78 -24.56
CA LYS A 85 12.01 12.94 -23.75
C LYS A 85 11.25 12.57 -22.48
N PHE A 86 11.13 11.27 -22.17
CA PHE A 86 10.45 10.76 -20.99
C PHE A 86 8.95 11.09 -20.91
N GLU A 87 8.30 11.41 -22.02
CA GLU A 87 6.87 11.78 -22.05
C GLU A 87 6.01 10.59 -21.60
N ASN A 88 6.27 9.39 -22.11
CA ASN A 88 5.54 8.18 -21.69
C ASN A 88 5.81 7.83 -20.22
N LEU A 89 7.05 8.01 -19.77
CA LEU A 89 7.41 7.82 -18.36
C LEU A 89 6.62 8.79 -17.46
N TYR A 90 6.54 10.07 -17.82
CA TYR A 90 5.82 11.06 -17.03
C TYR A 90 4.30 10.82 -17.06
N ASP A 91 3.72 10.46 -18.21
CA ASP A 91 2.30 10.13 -18.31
C ASP A 91 1.93 8.97 -17.37
N ARG A 92 2.76 7.91 -17.36
CA ARG A 92 2.57 6.77 -16.45
C ARG A 92 2.75 7.17 -14.99
N PHE A 93 3.80 7.93 -14.69
CA PHE A 93 4.06 8.41 -13.34
C PHE A 93 2.90 9.26 -12.79
N TYR A 94 2.46 10.27 -13.55
CA TYR A 94 1.38 11.15 -13.12
C TYR A 94 0.02 10.45 -13.14
N GLY A 95 -0.20 9.49 -14.05
CA GLY A 95 -1.36 8.62 -14.03
C GLY A 95 -1.44 7.82 -12.73
N ALA A 96 -0.37 7.11 -12.35
CA ALA A 96 -0.32 6.32 -11.13
C ALA A 96 -0.46 7.19 -9.87
N MET A 97 0.21 8.35 -9.86
CA MET A 97 0.12 9.34 -8.78
C MET A 97 -1.29 9.88 -8.61
N HIS A 98 -1.98 10.20 -9.69
CA HIS A 98 -3.35 10.71 -9.64
C HIS A 98 -4.30 9.67 -9.05
N ASP A 99 -4.27 8.44 -9.60
CA ASP A 99 -5.16 7.37 -9.17
C ASP A 99 -4.91 6.99 -7.69
N THR A 100 -3.65 6.96 -7.26
CA THR A 100 -3.29 6.66 -5.86
C THR A 100 -3.58 7.80 -4.90
N ALA A 101 -3.44 9.07 -5.33
CA ALA A 101 -3.83 10.21 -4.51
C ALA A 101 -5.34 10.21 -4.23
N ILE A 102 -6.18 9.82 -5.20
CA ILE A 102 -7.61 9.66 -4.99
C ILE A 102 -7.89 8.55 -3.95
N VAL A 103 -7.21 7.40 -4.05
CA VAL A 103 -7.32 6.32 -3.06
C VAL A 103 -6.98 6.84 -1.66
N GLU A 104 -5.82 7.48 -1.50
CA GLU A 104 -5.37 7.99 -0.20
C GLU A 104 -6.38 8.97 0.40
N HIS A 105 -6.89 9.89 -0.43
CA HIS A 105 -7.81 10.93 0.01
C HIS A 105 -9.17 10.36 0.45
N LEU A 106 -9.73 9.43 -0.33
CA LEU A 106 -10.99 8.75 -0.01
C LEU A 106 -10.84 7.82 1.21
N ALA A 107 -9.74 7.07 1.29
CA ALA A 107 -9.47 6.17 2.42
C ALA A 107 -9.28 6.95 3.73
N PHE A 108 -8.56 8.07 3.69
CA PHE A 108 -8.35 8.93 4.85
C PHE A 108 -9.65 9.58 5.32
N ALA A 109 -10.49 10.06 4.38
CA ALA A 109 -11.82 10.56 4.71
C ALA A 109 -12.70 9.45 5.30
N SER A 110 -12.76 8.27 4.68
CA SER A 110 -13.50 7.10 5.17
C SER A 110 -13.10 6.70 6.58
N ALA A 111 -11.81 6.60 6.88
CA ALA A 111 -11.33 6.23 8.21
C ALA A 111 -11.80 7.21 9.31
N LEU A 112 -11.88 8.50 9.00
CA LEU A 112 -12.30 9.56 9.92
C LEU A 112 -13.81 9.85 9.91
N SER A 113 -14.56 9.27 8.98
CA SER A 113 -16.03 9.28 9.00
C SER A 113 -16.58 8.53 10.21
N ASP A 114 -17.83 8.81 10.56
CA ASP A 114 -18.57 7.98 11.51
C ASP A 114 -18.87 6.62 10.86
N PRO A 115 -18.62 5.48 11.53
CA PRO A 115 -18.80 4.15 10.93
C PRO A 115 -20.20 3.87 10.40
N GLU A 116 -21.23 4.48 11.00
CA GLU A 116 -22.63 4.29 10.62
C GLU A 116 -23.04 5.13 9.40
N SER A 117 -22.23 6.12 9.02
CA SER A 117 -22.56 7.09 7.98
C SER A 117 -21.31 7.48 7.18
N ASP A 118 -20.54 6.49 6.72
CA ASP A 118 -19.36 6.72 5.89
C ASP A 118 -19.71 6.72 4.39
N PRO A 119 -19.73 7.88 3.72
CA PRO A 119 -20.05 7.95 2.30
C PRO A 119 -18.85 7.58 1.40
N TYR A 120 -17.64 7.45 1.94
CA TYR A 120 -16.41 7.37 1.15
C TYR A 120 -15.87 5.95 0.98
N PHE A 121 -16.28 5.02 1.84
CA PHE A 121 -15.75 3.65 1.86
C PHE A 121 -15.84 2.94 0.50
N GLU A 122 -17.02 2.91 -0.13
CA GLU A 122 -17.19 2.18 -1.39
C GLU A 122 -16.41 2.83 -2.54
N ALA A 123 -16.32 4.16 -2.56
CA ALA A 123 -15.50 4.87 -3.54
C ALA A 123 -14.01 4.57 -3.34
N ALA A 124 -13.52 4.63 -2.09
CA ALA A 124 -12.14 4.29 -1.74
C ALA A 124 -11.79 2.86 -2.17
N ARG A 125 -12.67 1.91 -1.84
CA ARG A 125 -12.53 0.49 -2.22
C ARG A 125 -12.53 0.30 -3.74
N GLY A 126 -13.43 0.97 -4.44
CA GLY A 126 -13.52 0.92 -5.91
C GLY A 126 -12.23 1.40 -6.57
N TYR A 127 -11.75 2.57 -6.15
CA TYR A 127 -10.49 3.13 -6.62
C TYR A 127 -9.29 2.24 -6.27
N LEU A 128 -9.21 1.72 -5.04
CA LEU A 128 -8.12 0.85 -4.61
C LEU A 128 -7.96 -0.38 -5.52
N LEU A 129 -9.08 -1.09 -5.76
CA LEU A 129 -9.09 -2.28 -6.59
C LEU A 129 -8.77 -1.98 -8.06
N ALA A 130 -9.25 -0.86 -8.58
CA ALA A 130 -8.96 -0.43 -9.93
C ALA A 130 -7.50 -0.02 -10.11
N THR A 131 -6.96 0.81 -9.21
CA THR A 131 -5.55 1.23 -9.19
C THR A 131 -4.64 0.01 -9.11
N ALA A 132 -4.90 -0.94 -8.20
CA ALA A 132 -4.13 -2.18 -8.13
C ALA A 132 -4.20 -2.97 -9.45
N ARG A 133 -5.39 -3.05 -10.08
CA ARG A 133 -5.58 -3.78 -11.34
C ARG A 133 -4.87 -3.14 -12.52
N VAL A 134 -4.95 -1.82 -12.65
CA VAL A 134 -4.37 -1.06 -13.75
C VAL A 134 -2.85 -1.05 -13.65
N TRP A 135 -2.32 -0.75 -12.46
CA TRP A 135 -0.89 -0.51 -12.28
C TRP A 135 -0.08 -1.76 -11.96
N LYS A 136 -0.70 -2.93 -11.73
CA LYS A 136 0.05 -4.21 -11.60
C LYS A 136 0.97 -4.50 -12.78
N SER A 137 0.62 -4.03 -13.97
CA SER A 137 1.40 -4.22 -15.20
C SER A 137 2.80 -3.60 -15.12
N GLU A 138 2.99 -2.62 -14.22
CA GLU A 138 4.31 -2.03 -13.94
C GLU A 138 5.34 -3.06 -13.46
N ALA A 139 4.89 -4.12 -12.77
CA ALA A 139 5.75 -5.20 -12.30
C ALA A 139 6.33 -6.06 -13.45
N GLY A 140 5.75 -6.00 -14.65
CA GLY A 140 6.24 -6.70 -15.83
C GLY A 140 7.41 -6.00 -16.53
N ASN A 141 7.71 -4.76 -16.15
CA ASN A 141 8.76 -3.96 -16.79
C ASN A 141 10.15 -4.26 -16.21
N ALA A 142 11.19 -4.12 -17.02
CA ALA A 142 12.58 -4.20 -16.54
C ALA A 142 12.83 -3.13 -15.45
N PRO A 143 13.47 -3.46 -14.31
CA PRO A 143 13.72 -2.49 -13.24
C PRO A 143 14.61 -1.32 -13.68
N ASP A 144 14.23 -0.10 -13.30
CA ASP A 144 15.08 1.10 -13.41
C ASP A 144 14.75 2.09 -12.27
N ALA A 145 15.62 3.10 -12.06
CA ALA A 145 15.48 4.07 -10.98
C ALA A 145 14.20 4.93 -11.08
N SER A 146 13.77 5.24 -12.30
CA SER A 146 12.57 6.03 -12.57
C SER A 146 11.29 5.26 -12.21
N LYS A 147 11.27 3.95 -12.48
CA LYS A 147 10.18 3.04 -12.12
C LYS A 147 10.11 2.77 -10.64
N ALA A 148 11.24 2.65 -9.95
CA ALA A 148 11.25 2.51 -8.50
C ALA A 148 10.44 3.64 -7.83
N TYR A 149 10.56 4.86 -8.34
CA TYR A 149 9.80 6.00 -7.84
C TYR A 149 8.28 5.88 -8.10
N ALA A 150 7.85 5.48 -9.29
CA ALA A 150 6.43 5.27 -9.60
C ALA A 150 5.81 4.11 -8.79
N VAL A 151 6.52 2.99 -8.68
CA VAL A 151 6.05 1.81 -7.93
C VAL A 151 5.96 2.09 -6.43
N LEU A 152 6.90 2.84 -5.85
CA LEU A 152 6.83 3.24 -4.44
C LEU A 152 5.58 4.08 -4.14
N ARG A 153 5.12 4.89 -5.09
CA ARG A 153 3.90 5.68 -4.94
C ARG A 153 2.64 4.83 -4.97
N VAL A 154 2.61 3.82 -5.84
CA VAL A 154 1.55 2.80 -5.84
C VAL A 154 1.54 2.05 -4.50
N ILE A 155 2.69 1.56 -4.03
CA ILE A 155 2.77 0.84 -2.77
C ILE A 155 2.31 1.70 -1.59
N LYS A 156 2.73 2.97 -1.54
CA LYS A 156 2.28 3.91 -0.51
C LYS A 156 0.76 4.04 -0.51
N GLY A 157 0.16 4.34 -1.68
CA GLY A 157 -1.28 4.52 -1.79
C GLY A 157 -2.09 3.26 -1.45
N LEU A 158 -1.55 2.06 -1.72
CA LEU A 158 -2.16 0.79 -1.34
C LEU A 158 -2.03 0.47 0.17
N ALA A 159 -1.09 1.12 0.87
CA ALA A 159 -0.83 0.87 2.29
C ALA A 159 -1.61 1.80 3.23
N VAL A 160 -2.16 2.90 2.70
CA VAL A 160 -3.07 3.82 3.40
C VAL A 160 -4.43 3.16 3.58
#